data_AF-A0A1Q6M424-F1
#
_entry.id   AF-A0A1Q6M424-F1
#
_cell.length_a   1.000
_cell.length_b   1.000
_cell.length_c   1.000
_cell.angle_alpha   90.00
_cell.angle_beta   90.00
_cell.angle_gamma   90.00
#
_symmetry.space_group_name_H-M   'P 1'
#
loop_
_entity.id
_entity.type
_entity.pdbx_description
1 polymer ?
#
loop_
_entity_poly.entity_id
_entity_poly.type
_entity_poly.pdbx_seq_one_letter_code
_entity_poly.pdbx_strand_id
1 'polypeptide(L)'
;MAEFSEKYSKIIKDIEKSISDEKEREIVLKKVSELSFMYMDVIDRISNVNSERIDDIEKHQDKLDKKIGKVKDTVDLIKKDIYEDEDYDFEIVCPYCNHEFVADIEDELKEEIECPECHNKIELDWDGEDDDCCSGGCCGCGHHDECGCDEDEEDSDTDNEEKDDNDDDM
;
A
#
# COMPACT_ATOMS: atom_id res chain seq x y z
N MET A 1 -9.68 -37.35 5.69
CA MET A 1 -9.49 -38.79 5.37
C MET A 1 -10.35 -39.72 6.24
N ALA A 2 -10.25 -39.68 7.59
CA ALA A 2 -11.00 -40.60 8.47
C ALA A 2 -12.54 -40.54 8.30
N GLU A 3 -13.11 -39.33 8.25
CA GLU A 3 -14.55 -39.14 8.08
C GLU A 3 -15.07 -39.60 6.70
N PHE A 4 -14.24 -39.46 5.66
CA PHE A 4 -14.56 -39.93 4.31
C PHE A 4 -14.61 -41.46 4.27
N SER A 5 -13.62 -42.13 4.86
CA SER A 5 -13.56 -43.59 4.93
C SER A 5 -14.77 -44.17 5.68
N GLU A 6 -15.21 -43.50 6.75
CA GLU A 6 -16.38 -43.93 7.52
C GLU A 6 -17.68 -43.79 6.69
N LYS A 7 -17.86 -42.66 5.99
CA LYS A 7 -19.01 -42.43 5.11
C LYS A 7 -19.03 -43.39 3.93
N TYR A 8 -17.88 -43.61 3.28
CA TYR A 8 -17.73 -44.58 2.20
C TYR A 8 -18.11 -45.99 2.66
N SER A 9 -17.60 -46.42 3.82
CA SER A 9 -17.93 -47.72 4.39
C SER A 9 -19.42 -47.89 4.70
N LYS A 10 -20.11 -46.82 5.14
CA LYS A 10 -21.57 -46.85 5.34
C LYS A 10 -22.31 -47.06 4.01
N ILE A 11 -21.93 -46.31 2.98
CA ILE A 11 -22.54 -46.43 1.63
C ILE A 11 -22.37 -47.85 1.09
N ILE A 12 -21.17 -48.42 1.17
CA ILE A 12 -20.91 -49.79 0.70
C ILE A 12 -21.76 -50.82 1.45
N LYS A 13 -21.87 -50.70 2.78
CA LYS A 13 -22.72 -51.58 3.60
C LYS A 13 -24.21 -51.47 3.27
N ASP A 14 -24.69 -50.28 2.93
CA ASP A 14 -26.08 -50.08 2.55
C ASP A 14 -26.38 -50.65 1.14
N ILE A 15 -25.42 -50.53 0.22
CA ILE A 15 -25.49 -51.20 -1.09
C ILE A 15 -25.48 -52.72 -0.93
N GLU A 16 -24.64 -53.24 -0.03
CA GLU A 16 -24.54 -54.68 0.23
C GLU A 16 -25.85 -55.27 0.78
N LYS A 17 -26.51 -54.54 1.69
CA LYS A 17 -27.78 -54.97 2.32
C LYS A 17 -29.00 -54.82 1.41
N SER A 18 -28.94 -53.95 0.40
CA SER A 18 -30.09 -53.68 -0.48
C SER A 18 -30.22 -54.65 -1.65
N ILE A 19 -29.17 -55.45 -1.94
CA ILE A 19 -29.18 -56.42 -3.03
C ILE A 19 -29.32 -57.85 -2.47
N SER A 20 -30.45 -58.48 -2.78
CA SER A 20 -30.78 -59.83 -2.33
C SER A 20 -30.01 -60.94 -3.08
N ASP A 21 -29.73 -60.74 -4.37
CA ASP A 21 -28.98 -61.72 -5.17
C ASP A 21 -27.47 -61.59 -4.95
N GLU A 22 -26.83 -62.71 -4.64
CA GLU A 22 -25.42 -62.75 -4.28
C GLU A 22 -24.48 -62.42 -5.45
N LYS A 23 -24.85 -62.82 -6.68
CA LYS A 23 -24.02 -62.56 -7.87
C LYS A 23 -24.15 -61.11 -8.32
N GLU A 24 -25.36 -60.56 -8.31
CA GLU A 24 -25.57 -59.13 -8.61
C GLU A 24 -24.87 -58.25 -7.58
N ARG A 25 -24.92 -58.62 -6.30
CA ARG A 25 -24.23 -57.90 -5.21
C ARG A 25 -22.72 -57.84 -5.46
N GLU A 26 -22.09 -58.95 -5.81
CA GLU A 26 -20.66 -59.01 -6.08
C GLU A 26 -20.26 -58.14 -7.28
N ILE A 27 -21.04 -58.17 -8.36
CA ILE A 27 -20.78 -57.36 -9.56
C ILE A 27 -20.90 -55.86 -9.24
N VAL A 28 -21.96 -55.46 -8.52
CA VAL A 28 -22.19 -54.06 -8.16
C VAL A 28 -21.09 -53.54 -7.24
N LEU A 29 -20.73 -54.29 -6.20
CA LEU A 29 -19.64 -53.90 -5.29
C LEU A 29 -18.31 -53.74 -6.02
N LYS A 30 -17.99 -54.64 -6.95
CA LYS A 30 -16.79 -54.54 -7.77
C LYS A 30 -16.81 -53.29 -8.66
N LYS A 31 -17.94 -52.99 -9.31
CA LYS A 31 -18.07 -51.81 -10.19
C LYS A 31 -18.01 -50.49 -9.41
N VAL A 32 -18.62 -50.43 -8.23
CA VAL A 32 -18.53 -49.25 -7.35
C VAL A 32 -17.10 -49.07 -6.84
N SER A 33 -16.41 -50.15 -6.51
CA SER A 33 -15.00 -50.10 -6.11
C SER A 33 -14.11 -49.58 -7.24
N GLU A 34 -14.24 -50.16 -8.45
CA GLU A 34 -13.54 -49.70 -9.66
C GLU A 34 -13.78 -48.20 -9.92
N LEU A 35 -15.02 -47.74 -9.80
CA LEU A 35 -15.37 -46.32 -9.96
C LEU A 35 -14.70 -45.45 -8.89
N SER A 36 -14.73 -45.88 -7.62
CA SER A 36 -14.12 -45.12 -6.53
C SER A 36 -12.60 -44.98 -6.66
N PHE A 37 -11.90 -46.02 -7.17
CA PHE A 37 -10.47 -45.92 -7.44
C PHE A 37 -10.15 -44.89 -8.52
N MET A 38 -10.93 -44.83 -9.60
CA MET A 38 -10.75 -43.79 -10.64
C MET A 38 -10.87 -42.37 -10.09
N TYR A 39 -11.82 -42.13 -9.17
CA TYR A 39 -11.96 -40.81 -8.54
C TYR A 39 -10.86 -40.53 -7.52
N MET A 40 -10.37 -41.53 -6.78
CA MET A 40 -9.24 -41.35 -5.86
C MET A 40 -7.97 -40.92 -6.60
N ASP A 41 -7.67 -41.53 -7.75
CA ASP A 41 -6.52 -41.13 -8.57
C ASP A 41 -6.61 -39.65 -9.01
N VAL A 42 -7.81 -39.17 -9.33
CA VAL A 42 -8.05 -37.77 -9.68
C VAL A 42 -7.85 -36.87 -8.46
N ILE A 43 -8.36 -37.26 -7.30
CA ILE A 43 -8.19 -36.52 -6.04
C ILE A 43 -6.71 -36.41 -5.68
N ASP A 44 -5.94 -37.49 -5.80
CA ASP A 44 -4.50 -37.50 -5.50
C ASP A 44 -3.73 -36.58 -6.45
N ARG A 45 -4.05 -36.60 -7.75
CA ARG A 45 -3.46 -35.66 -8.72
C ARG A 45 -3.76 -34.20 -8.36
N ILE A 46 -5.01 -33.90 -8.02
CA ILE A 46 -5.41 -32.55 -7.60
C ILE A 46 -4.68 -32.15 -6.32
N SER A 47 -4.54 -33.05 -5.36
CA SER A 47 -3.83 -32.80 -4.10
C SER A 47 -2.36 -32.47 -4.35
N ASN A 48 -1.70 -33.20 -5.26
CA ASN A 48 -0.29 -32.95 -5.61
C ASN A 48 -0.11 -31.59 -6.29
N VAL A 49 -0.92 -31.28 -7.31
CA VAL A 49 -0.88 -29.98 -7.99
C VAL A 49 -1.18 -28.84 -7.01
N ASN A 50 -2.14 -29.02 -6.11
CA ASN A 50 -2.43 -28.01 -5.10
C ASN A 50 -1.27 -27.81 -4.12
N SER A 51 -0.57 -28.89 -3.74
CA SER A 51 0.61 -28.80 -2.86
C SER A 51 1.73 -28.02 -3.54
N GLU A 52 2.04 -28.31 -4.80
CA GLU A 52 3.04 -27.57 -5.59
C GLU A 52 2.68 -26.08 -5.73
N ARG A 53 1.40 -25.78 -5.98
CA ARG A 53 0.92 -24.39 -6.06
C ARG A 53 1.03 -23.67 -4.72
N ILE A 54 0.79 -24.35 -3.60
CA ILE A 54 0.96 -23.78 -2.26
C ILE A 54 2.43 -23.46 -2.02
N ASP A 55 3.34 -24.38 -2.33
CA ASP A 55 4.79 -24.16 -2.19
C ASP A 55 5.27 -22.95 -3.00
N ASP A 56 4.76 -22.78 -4.21
CA ASP A 56 5.12 -21.62 -5.04
C ASP A 56 4.54 -20.31 -4.46
N ILE A 57 3.31 -20.33 -3.94
CA ILE A 57 2.73 -19.17 -3.24
C ILE A 57 3.57 -18.79 -2.02
N GLU A 58 4.02 -19.76 -1.21
CA GLU A 58 4.89 -19.51 -0.05
C GLU A 58 6.20 -18.84 -0.48
N LYS A 59 6.86 -19.35 -1.54
CA LYS A 59 8.08 -18.70 -2.08
C LYS A 59 7.82 -17.27 -2.56
N HIS A 60 6.64 -17.00 -3.12
CA HIS A 60 6.24 -15.67 -3.54
C HIS A 60 5.99 -14.74 -2.34
N GLN A 61 5.35 -15.24 -1.27
CA GLN A 61 5.19 -14.49 -0.02
C GLN A 61 6.55 -14.14 0.61
N ASP A 62 7.48 -15.09 0.69
CA ASP A 62 8.84 -14.83 1.20
C ASP A 62 9.56 -13.73 0.43
N LYS A 63 9.39 -13.69 -0.90
CA LYS A 63 9.97 -12.63 -1.75
C LYS A 63 9.31 -11.28 -1.51
N LEU A 64 7.99 -11.26 -1.30
CA LEU A 64 7.25 -10.04 -0.99
C LEU A 64 7.64 -9.49 0.38
N ASP A 65 7.73 -10.34 1.40
CA ASP A 65 8.15 -9.93 2.75
C ASP A 65 9.57 -9.34 2.74
N LYS A 66 10.49 -9.93 1.98
CA LYS A 66 11.83 -9.35 1.77
C LYS A 66 11.78 -7.97 1.11
N LYS A 67 10.90 -7.77 0.14
CA LYS A 67 10.74 -6.46 -0.52
C LYS A 67 10.10 -5.44 0.42
N ILE A 68 9.07 -5.84 1.17
CA ILE A 68 8.40 -5.00 2.17
C ILE A 68 9.40 -4.60 3.26
N GLY A 69 10.25 -5.54 3.73
CA GLY A 69 11.32 -5.24 4.67
C GLY A 69 12.25 -4.15 4.14
N LYS A 70 12.72 -4.26 2.90
CA LYS A 70 13.55 -3.21 2.27
C LYS A 70 12.84 -1.87 2.15
N VAL A 71 11.57 -1.87 1.75
CA VAL A 71 10.78 -0.63 1.66
C VAL A 71 10.65 0.00 3.03
N LYS A 72 10.39 -0.79 4.07
CA LYS A 72 10.34 -0.31 5.45
C LYS A 72 11.68 0.30 5.88
N ASP A 73 12.79 -0.39 5.61
CA ASP A 73 14.13 0.13 5.93
C ASP A 73 14.38 1.48 5.23
N THR A 74 14.01 1.61 3.95
CA THR A 74 14.11 2.88 3.22
C THR A 74 13.21 3.96 3.81
N VAL A 75 11.97 3.63 4.20
CA VAL A 75 11.05 4.59 4.84
C VAL A 75 11.59 5.03 6.21
N ASP A 76 12.16 4.12 6.99
CA ASP A 76 12.77 4.44 8.28
C ASP A 76 14.00 5.35 8.10
N LEU A 77 14.79 5.16 7.03
CA LEU A 77 15.88 6.06 6.65
C LEU A 77 15.37 7.44 6.24
N ILE A 78 14.36 7.51 5.36
CA ILE A 78 13.73 8.79 4.97
C ILE A 78 13.17 9.51 6.19
N LYS A 79 12.51 8.78 7.09
CA LYS A 79 12.00 9.35 8.33
C LYS A 79 13.14 9.97 9.13
N LYS A 80 14.27 9.28 9.27
CA LYS A 80 15.41 9.81 10.01
C LYS A 80 16.05 11.03 9.34
N ASP A 81 16.10 11.06 8.01
CA ASP A 81 16.68 12.18 7.26
C ASP A 81 15.76 13.43 7.26
N ILE A 82 14.44 13.26 7.33
CA ILE A 82 13.46 14.36 7.37
C ILE A 82 13.21 14.81 8.81
N TYR A 83 13.05 13.84 9.70
CA TYR A 83 12.84 14.03 11.13
C TYR A 83 14.13 13.59 11.84
N GLU A 84 15.19 14.40 11.70
CA GLU A 84 16.30 14.29 12.64
C GLU A 84 15.72 14.55 14.05
N ASP A 85 16.14 13.81 15.06
CA ASP A 85 15.76 14.02 16.48
C ASP A 85 16.33 15.36 17.04
N GLU A 86 16.39 16.40 16.21
CA GLU A 86 16.42 17.78 16.64
C GLU A 86 14.95 18.14 16.84
N ASP A 87 14.55 18.34 18.09
CA ASP A 87 13.32 19.07 18.40
C ASP A 87 13.39 20.35 17.55
N TYR A 88 12.62 20.40 16.44
CA TYR A 88 12.52 21.58 15.58
C TYR A 88 11.77 22.63 16.38
N ASP A 89 12.54 23.24 17.26
CA ASP A 89 12.20 24.28 18.20
C ASP A 89 12.23 25.59 17.42
N PHE A 90 11.07 26.13 17.07
CA PHE A 90 11.00 27.42 16.40
C PHE A 90 10.74 28.53 17.42
N GLU A 91 11.48 29.63 17.28
CA GLU A 91 11.37 30.82 18.13
C GLU A 91 10.20 31.69 17.64
N ILE A 92 9.17 31.82 18.46
CA ILE A 92 8.03 32.70 18.22
C ILE A 92 8.19 33.97 19.04
N VAL A 93 8.07 35.11 18.37
CA VAL A 93 7.96 36.42 19.03
C VAL A 93 6.49 36.81 19.11
N CYS A 94 5.94 36.90 20.33
CA CYS A 94 4.56 37.31 20.53
C CYS A 94 4.34 38.76 20.05
N PRO A 95 3.40 39.02 19.12
CA PRO A 95 3.12 40.38 18.62
C PRO A 95 2.46 41.30 19.65
N TYR A 96 1.89 40.75 20.74
CA TYR A 96 1.15 41.51 21.73
C TYR A 96 2.00 41.98 22.92
N CYS A 97 3.04 41.24 23.29
CA CYS A 97 3.88 41.55 24.44
C CYS A 97 5.38 41.48 24.14
N ASN A 98 5.78 41.16 22.91
CA ASN A 98 7.17 41.00 22.47
C ASN A 98 7.96 39.94 23.25
N HIS A 99 7.26 39.00 23.90
CA HIS A 99 7.88 37.84 24.52
C HIS A 99 8.35 36.85 23.46
N GLU A 100 9.59 36.40 23.58
CA GLU A 100 10.18 35.37 22.73
C GLU A 100 10.13 34.03 23.47
N PHE A 101 9.54 33.03 22.83
CA PHE A 101 9.42 31.68 23.38
C PHE A 101 9.56 30.63 22.28
N VAL A 102 9.93 29.42 22.68
CA VAL A 102 10.14 28.28 21.77
C VAL A 102 8.88 27.43 21.76
N ALA A 103 8.46 26.99 20.58
CA ALA A 103 7.33 26.09 20.38
C ALA A 103 7.77 24.79 19.69
N ASP A 104 7.13 23.68 20.06
CA ASP A 104 7.42 22.34 19.55
C ASP A 104 6.66 22.08 18.23
N ILE A 105 7.14 21.12 17.42
CA ILE A 105 6.49 20.66 16.16
C ILE A 105 5.03 20.20 16.38
N GLU A 106 4.67 19.73 17.58
CA GLU A 106 3.26 19.38 17.87
C GLU A 106 2.33 20.61 17.88
N ASP A 107 2.88 21.82 18.05
CA ASP A 107 2.17 23.09 17.95
C ASP A 107 2.11 23.63 16.51
N GLU A 108 2.94 23.14 15.58
CA GLU A 108 2.84 23.43 14.13
C GLU A 108 1.60 22.80 13.48
N LEU A 109 1.10 21.69 14.03
CA LEU A 109 -0.19 21.10 13.62
C LEU A 109 -1.41 21.92 14.09
N LYS A 110 -1.21 22.95 14.91
CA LYS A 110 -2.29 23.81 15.43
C LYS A 110 -2.30 25.11 14.66
N GLU A 111 -3.47 25.50 14.16
CA GLU A 111 -3.70 26.80 13.51
C GLU A 111 -3.50 27.98 14.49
N GLU A 112 -3.54 27.73 15.81
CA GLU A 112 -3.43 28.75 16.86
C GLU A 112 -2.51 28.30 18.02
N ILE A 113 -1.60 29.16 18.46
CA ILE A 113 -0.75 28.99 19.65
C ILE A 113 -0.99 30.08 20.71
N GLU A 114 -0.92 29.75 21.99
CA GLU A 114 -1.14 30.71 23.09
C GLU A 114 0.17 31.21 23.68
N CYS A 115 0.36 32.53 23.74
CA CYS A 115 1.56 33.12 24.35
C CYS A 115 1.63 32.83 25.86
N PRO A 116 2.76 32.32 26.39
CA PRO A 116 2.88 31.99 27.81
C PRO A 116 2.91 33.22 28.74
N GLU A 117 3.24 34.41 28.23
CA GLU A 117 3.30 35.62 29.06
C GLU A 117 1.96 36.38 29.10
N CYS A 118 1.31 36.57 27.95
CA CYS A 118 0.09 37.39 27.87
C CYS A 118 -1.18 36.60 27.58
N HIS A 119 -1.09 35.28 27.39
CA HIS A 119 -2.22 34.37 27.13
C HIS A 119 -3.08 34.75 25.90
N ASN A 120 -2.51 35.53 24.98
CA ASN A 120 -3.16 35.84 23.71
C ASN A 120 -2.88 34.71 22.73
N LYS A 121 -3.91 34.35 21.97
CA LYS A 121 -3.79 33.42 20.85
C LYS A 121 -3.13 34.11 19.66
N ILE A 122 -2.22 33.39 19.02
CA ILE A 122 -1.46 33.80 17.85
C ILE A 122 -1.84 32.79 16.77
N GLU A 123 -2.40 33.27 15.67
CA GLU A 123 -2.68 32.47 14.49
C GLU A 123 -1.37 32.24 13.73
N LEU A 124 -1.10 30.99 13.33
CA LEU A 124 0.09 30.62 12.57
C LEU A 124 -0.31 30.51 11.09
N ASP A 125 0.15 31.45 10.27
CA ASP A 125 -0.12 31.55 8.83
C ASP A 125 0.92 30.68 8.08
N TRP A 126 0.54 29.44 7.77
CA TRP A 126 1.42 28.44 7.13
C TRP A 126 1.26 28.40 5.60
N ASP A 127 0.23 29.05 5.08
CA ASP A 127 -0.04 29.27 3.67
C ASP A 127 0.86 30.39 3.16
N GLY A 128 2.00 29.99 2.59
CA GLY A 128 2.76 30.82 1.67
C GLY A 128 1.98 31.07 0.37
N GLU A 129 0.80 31.69 0.46
CA GLU A 129 0.33 32.50 -0.66
C GLU A 129 1.27 33.70 -0.75
N ASP A 130 2.00 33.75 -1.85
CA ASP A 130 2.93 34.80 -2.22
C ASP A 130 2.29 36.19 -2.04
N ASP A 131 2.52 36.82 -0.89
CA ASP A 131 2.39 38.26 -0.74
C ASP A 131 3.65 38.90 -1.37
N ASP A 132 3.70 38.76 -2.69
CA ASP A 132 4.56 39.53 -3.56
C ASP A 132 4.34 41.01 -3.24
N CYS A 133 5.39 41.60 -2.66
CA CYS A 133 5.59 43.03 -2.52
C CYS A 133 4.84 43.72 -1.35
N CYS A 134 5.56 43.82 -0.22
CA CYS A 134 5.48 44.90 0.79
C CYS A 134 4.47 44.78 1.96
N SER A 135 4.82 43.99 2.98
CA SER A 135 4.16 44.06 4.31
C SER A 135 5.16 44.14 5.47
N GLY A 136 6.28 44.84 5.31
CA GLY A 136 7.34 44.89 6.33
C GLY A 136 8.34 46.04 6.21
N GLY A 137 7.86 47.29 6.18
CA GLY A 137 8.58 48.47 6.71
C GLY A 137 10.02 48.79 6.25
N CYS A 138 10.55 48.26 5.14
CA CYS A 138 11.92 48.58 4.69
C CYS A 138 12.04 48.78 3.17
N CYS A 139 11.40 49.82 2.64
CA CYS A 139 11.74 50.41 1.34
C CYS A 139 12.54 51.71 1.54
N GLY A 140 13.74 51.56 2.14
CA GLY A 140 14.65 52.67 2.47
C GLY A 140 15.94 52.70 1.67
N CYS A 141 16.14 51.81 0.70
CA CYS A 141 17.36 51.76 -0.12
C CYS A 141 16.98 51.56 -1.59
N GLY A 142 16.96 52.65 -2.35
CA GLY A 142 16.77 52.59 -3.80
C GLY A 142 18.01 51.99 -4.46
N HIS A 143 17.90 50.76 -4.95
CA HIS A 143 18.49 50.28 -6.20
C HIS A 143 18.06 48.82 -6.44
N HIS A 144 17.00 48.59 -7.20
CA HIS A 144 16.84 47.35 -7.96
C HIS A 144 15.86 47.62 -9.12
N ASP A 145 16.40 48.22 -10.17
CA ASP A 145 15.79 48.25 -11.50
C ASP A 145 15.83 46.83 -12.10
N GLU A 146 15.12 45.86 -11.51
CA GLU A 146 14.83 44.56 -12.15
C GLU A 146 13.75 43.79 -11.38
N CYS A 147 12.54 44.35 -11.28
CA CYS A 147 11.35 43.55 -11.02
C CYS A 147 10.59 43.50 -12.35
N GLY A 148 10.98 42.55 -13.20
CA GLY A 148 10.36 42.29 -14.49
C GLY A 148 9.05 41.55 -14.28
N CYS A 149 7.98 42.31 -14.11
CA CYS A 149 6.62 41.84 -14.33
C CYS A 149 6.26 42.11 -15.80
N ASP A 150 5.39 41.27 -16.36
CA ASP A 150 4.77 41.32 -17.71
C ASP A 150 5.54 40.52 -18.77
N GLU A 151 4.92 39.65 -19.58
CA GLU A 151 3.52 39.23 -19.78
C GLU A 151 3.55 37.92 -20.59
N ASP A 152 2.46 37.16 -20.56
CA ASP A 152 2.24 35.88 -21.25
C ASP A 152 2.68 35.86 -22.72
N GLU A 153 3.45 34.84 -23.14
CA GLU A 153 3.69 34.52 -24.55
C GLU A 153 3.34 33.05 -24.81
N GLU A 154 2.54 32.88 -25.86
CA GLU A 154 1.72 31.73 -26.21
C GLU A 154 2.52 30.47 -26.62
N ASP A 155 2.18 29.32 -26.03
CA ASP A 155 2.65 28.00 -26.51
C ASP A 155 1.88 27.62 -27.78
N SER A 156 2.49 27.80 -28.95
CA SER A 156 2.03 27.19 -30.20
C SER A 156 3.15 26.58 -31.03
N ASP A 157 2.88 25.36 -31.48
CA ASP A 157 3.47 24.60 -32.57
C ASP A 157 4.67 23.69 -32.23
N THR A 158 4.49 22.38 -32.33
CA THR A 158 4.50 21.70 -33.65
C THR A 158 4.34 20.19 -33.48
N ASP A 159 3.40 19.63 -34.25
CA ASP A 159 3.23 18.21 -34.53
C ASP A 159 4.55 17.46 -34.75
N ASN A 160 4.70 16.27 -34.18
CA ASN A 160 5.62 15.29 -34.75
C ASN A 160 4.95 13.93 -34.88
N GLU A 161 4.94 13.50 -36.13
CA GLU A 161 4.18 12.42 -36.74
C GLU A 161 4.52 11.04 -36.18
N GLU A 162 3.50 10.19 -36.22
CA GLU A 162 3.55 8.74 -36.06
C GLU A 162 4.73 8.12 -36.83
N LYS A 163 5.50 7.28 -36.15
CA LYS A 163 6.25 6.20 -36.81
C LYS A 163 5.89 4.87 -36.17
N ASP A 164 4.95 4.22 -36.85
CA ASP A 164 4.82 2.77 -36.91
C ASP A 164 6.18 2.18 -37.32
N ASP A 165 6.82 1.44 -36.42
CA ASP A 165 7.82 0.43 -36.76
C ASP A 165 7.31 -0.90 -36.21
N ASN A 166 6.44 -1.55 -36.99
CA ASN A 166 6.36 -3.00 -36.98
C ASN A 166 7.62 -3.50 -37.69
N ASP A 167 8.48 -4.22 -36.98
CA ASP A 167 9.25 -5.29 -37.60
C ASP A 167 9.47 -6.44 -36.60
N ASP A 168 9.09 -7.61 -37.11
CA ASP A 168 9.21 -8.94 -36.58
C ASP A 168 10.63 -9.27 -36.11
N ASP A 169 10.76 -9.99 -34.99
CA ASP A 169 11.79 -11.04 -34.87
C ASP A 169 11.45 -12.06 -33.76
N MET A 170 10.96 -13.22 -34.25
CA MET A 170 11.21 -14.62 -33.83
C MET A 170 11.05 -15.04 -32.36
#